data_AF-A0A8J3D0T0-F1
#
_entry.id   AF-A0A8J3D0T0-F1
#
_cell.length_a   1.000
_cell.length_b   1.000
_cell.length_c   1.000
_cell.angle_alpha   90.00
_cell.angle_beta   90.00
_cell.angle_gamma   90.00
#
_symmetry.space_group_name_H-M   'P 1'
#
loop_
_entity.id
_entity.type
_entity.pdbx_description
1 polymer ?
#
loop_
_entity_poly.entity_id
_entity_poly.type
_entity_poly.pdbx_seq_one_letter_code
_entity_poly.pdbx_strand_id
1 'polypeptide(L)'
;MNKKDEIKKFLPKIGSPLVNELKAKSPRAVLQEYGDAIDESYPNYFRSFITETSRIESESEAVIMSYSFYLIAFIAKGYNYKLFEVIPKFPDKPYPVELILFDRQPSNEGEFESEKELKEKLDSFFQSSFFSNVVNNLSSQVDLYNESRNEKL
;
A
#
# COMPACT_ATOMS: atom_id res chain seq x y z
N MET A 1 23.38 5.40 33.08
CA MET A 1 23.18 5.69 31.64
C MET A 1 21.73 5.36 31.31
N ASN A 2 20.95 6.32 30.82
CA ASN A 2 19.49 6.22 30.74
C ASN A 2 19.08 5.51 29.44
N LYS A 3 18.35 4.38 29.51
CA LYS A 3 17.93 3.58 28.34
C LYS A 3 17.19 4.39 27.26
N LYS A 4 16.59 5.53 27.63
CA LYS A 4 15.94 6.46 26.71
C LYS A 4 16.92 7.16 25.74
N ASP A 5 18.18 7.33 26.13
CA ASP A 5 19.19 8.02 25.31
C ASP A 5 19.83 7.09 24.27
N GLU A 6 19.80 5.77 24.49
CA GLU A 6 20.24 4.77 23.52
C GLU A 6 19.23 4.57 22.39
N ILE A 7 17.92 4.60 22.68
CA ILE A 7 16.86 4.45 21.67
C ILE A 7 16.92 5.57 20.61
N LYS A 8 17.32 6.79 21.00
CA LYS A 8 17.52 7.91 20.09
C LYS A 8 18.75 7.77 19.17
N LYS A 9 19.73 6.94 19.54
CA LYS A 9 20.90 6.64 18.69
C LYS A 9 20.58 5.64 17.58
N PHE A 10 19.54 4.82 17.73
CA PHE A 10 19.19 3.75 16.78
C PHE A 10 18.04 4.09 15.83
N LEU A 11 17.34 5.21 16.04
CA LEU A 11 16.33 5.69 15.10
C LEU A 11 16.97 6.76 14.21
N PRO A 12 17.28 6.48 12.92
CA PRO A 12 17.64 7.54 12.00
C PRO A 12 16.50 8.57 12.03
N LYS A 13 16.86 9.85 12.18
CA LYS A 13 15.93 10.98 12.37
C LYS A 13 14.74 10.86 11.40
N ILE A 14 13.63 10.30 11.90
CA ILE A 14 12.36 10.25 11.18
C ILE A 14 11.91 11.70 11.04
N GLY A 15 12.08 12.26 9.84
CA GLY A 15 11.80 13.67 9.54
C GLY A 15 12.96 14.47 8.94
N SER A 16 13.89 13.86 8.18
CA SER A 16 14.82 14.65 7.38
C SER A 16 14.07 15.41 6.27
N PRO A 17 14.53 16.61 5.85
CA PRO A 17 13.99 17.33 4.71
C PRO A 17 13.90 16.46 3.44
N LEU A 18 14.86 15.54 3.26
CA LEU A 18 14.89 14.56 2.18
C LEU A 18 13.66 13.62 2.21
N VAL A 19 13.23 13.14 3.39
CA VAL A 19 12.03 12.28 3.54
C VAL A 19 10.75 13.05 3.23
N ASN A 20 10.71 14.36 3.49
CA ASN A 20 9.55 15.20 3.18
C ASN A 20 9.54 15.69 1.72
N GLU A 21 10.69 15.93 1.09
CA GLU A 21 10.81 16.21 -0.35
C GLU A 21 10.48 14.98 -1.20
N LEU A 22 10.92 13.79 -0.78
CA LEU A 22 10.56 12.53 -1.45
C LEU A 22 9.06 12.27 -1.41
N LYS A 23 8.34 12.69 -0.35
CA LYS A 23 6.88 12.51 -0.22
C LYS A 23 6.06 13.24 -1.28
N ALA A 24 6.48 14.43 -1.72
CA ALA A 24 5.75 15.24 -2.70
C ALA A 24 5.80 14.69 -4.15
N LYS A 25 6.67 13.71 -4.42
CA LYS A 25 6.76 12.94 -5.68
C LYS A 25 6.85 11.42 -5.42
N SER A 26 6.42 10.99 -4.24
CA SER A 26 6.57 9.58 -3.84
C SER A 26 5.49 8.73 -4.50
N PRO A 27 5.79 7.47 -4.83
CA PRO A 27 4.77 6.50 -5.23
C PRO A 27 3.60 6.46 -4.25
N ARG A 28 3.83 6.71 -2.95
CA ARG A 28 2.77 6.83 -1.95
C ARG A 28 1.67 7.82 -2.32
N ALA A 29 2.01 8.99 -2.86
CA ALA A 29 1.00 9.99 -3.23
C ALA A 29 0.05 9.45 -4.31
N VAL A 30 0.62 8.81 -5.34
CA VAL A 30 -0.14 8.08 -6.37
C VAL A 30 -1.05 7.04 -5.73
N LEU A 31 -0.50 6.21 -4.83
CA LEU A 31 -1.28 5.18 -4.16
C LEU A 31 -2.43 5.77 -3.31
N GLN A 32 -2.22 6.93 -2.69
CA GLN A 32 -3.24 7.59 -1.90
C GLN A 32 -4.41 8.06 -2.77
N GLU A 33 -4.15 8.59 -3.98
CA GLU A 33 -5.20 8.99 -4.94
C GLU A 33 -6.15 7.82 -5.24
N TYR A 34 -5.61 6.62 -5.52
CA TYR A 34 -6.44 5.43 -5.75
C TYR A 34 -7.14 4.95 -4.48
N GLY A 35 -6.48 5.04 -3.32
CA GLY A 35 -7.08 4.69 -2.04
C GLY A 35 -8.30 5.55 -1.70
N ASP A 36 -8.17 6.86 -1.87
CA ASP A 36 -9.26 7.82 -1.63
C ASP A 36 -10.43 7.55 -2.58
N ALA A 37 -10.17 7.28 -3.86
CA ALA A 37 -11.21 6.95 -4.84
C ALA A 37 -11.99 5.67 -4.49
N ILE A 38 -11.31 4.64 -3.95
CA ILE A 38 -11.97 3.40 -3.49
C ILE A 38 -12.82 3.67 -2.26
N ASP A 39 -12.29 4.42 -1.29
CA ASP A 39 -12.97 4.74 -0.03
C ASP A 39 -14.24 5.56 -0.30
N GLU A 40 -14.21 6.47 -1.27
CA GLU A 40 -15.36 7.23 -1.73
C GLU A 40 -16.39 6.38 -2.48
N SER A 41 -15.92 5.42 -3.30
CA SER A 41 -16.79 4.56 -4.11
C SER A 41 -17.49 3.47 -3.29
N TYR A 42 -16.87 3.02 -2.20
CA TYR A 42 -17.33 1.89 -1.38
C TYR A 42 -17.30 2.16 0.13
N PRO A 43 -17.91 3.26 0.61
CA PRO A 43 -17.69 3.80 1.96
C PRO A 43 -18.21 2.90 3.09
N ASN A 44 -19.13 1.98 2.80
CA ASN A 44 -19.69 1.04 3.79
C ASN A 44 -19.05 -0.35 3.73
N TYR A 45 -18.12 -0.57 2.81
CA TYR A 45 -17.55 -1.88 2.55
C TYR A 45 -16.07 -1.93 2.89
N PHE A 46 -15.33 -0.90 2.47
CA PHE A 46 -13.88 -0.91 2.49
C PHE A 46 -13.28 0.34 3.08
N ARG A 47 -12.01 0.20 3.45
CA ARG A 47 -11.07 1.29 3.63
C ARG A 47 -9.73 0.91 3.05
N SER A 48 -9.09 1.84 2.37
CA SER A 48 -7.77 1.68 1.79
C SER A 48 -6.71 2.03 2.82
N PHE A 49 -5.60 1.29 2.80
CA PHE A 49 -4.50 1.53 3.72
C PHE A 49 -3.15 1.28 3.07
N ILE A 50 -2.24 2.23 3.25
CA ILE A 50 -0.90 2.19 2.65
C ILE A 50 0.13 2.10 3.77
N THR A 51 0.83 0.98 3.84
CA THR A 51 1.94 0.80 4.78
C THR A 51 3.27 1.10 4.11
N GLU A 52 4.18 1.69 4.88
CA GLU A 52 5.56 1.92 4.49
C GLU A 52 6.44 0.91 5.22
N THR A 53 7.22 0.14 4.47
CA THR A 53 8.18 -0.81 5.03
C THR A 53 9.58 -0.40 4.61
N SER A 54 10.48 -0.24 5.57
CA SER A 54 11.89 0.01 5.29
C SER A 54 12.65 -1.31 5.19
N ARG A 55 13.39 -1.48 4.10
CA ARG A 55 14.38 -2.56 3.93
C ARG A 55 15.77 -1.94 3.93
N ILE A 56 16.64 -2.47 4.79
CA ILE A 56 18.06 -2.13 4.79
C ILE A 56 18.74 -3.08 3.80
N GLU A 57 19.37 -2.55 2.75
CA GLU A 57 20.24 -3.35 1.90
C GLU A 57 21.61 -3.49 2.56
N SER A 58 21.98 -4.73 2.90
CA SER A 58 23.15 -5.07 3.72
C SER A 58 24.49 -4.63 3.13
N GLU A 59 24.56 -4.39 1.83
CA GLU A 59 25.80 -4.01 1.14
C GLU A 59 26.04 -2.50 1.09
N SER A 60 24.98 -1.69 1.18
CA SER A 60 25.03 -0.24 1.01
C SER A 60 24.57 0.54 2.24
N GLU A 61 24.04 -0.14 3.26
CA GLU A 61 23.28 0.44 4.39
C GLU A 61 22.14 1.37 3.93
N ALA A 62 21.75 1.28 2.66
CA ALA A 62 20.70 2.10 2.09
C ALA A 62 19.34 1.61 2.56
N VAL A 63 18.47 2.56 2.90
CA VAL A 63 17.09 2.27 3.28
C VAL A 63 16.20 2.46 2.05
N ILE A 64 15.69 1.35 1.52
CA ILE A 64 14.63 1.36 0.50
C ILE A 64 13.28 1.34 1.24
N MET A 65 12.41 2.30 0.92
CA MET A 65 11.04 2.32 1.45
C MET A 65 10.08 1.71 0.44
N SER A 66 9.57 0.52 0.72
CA SER A 66 8.47 -0.07 -0.06
C SER A 66 7.11 0.39 0.46
N TYR A 67 6.15 0.46 -0.46
CA TYR A 67 4.78 0.89 -0.21
C TYR A 67 3.83 -0.24 -0.54
N SER A 68 3.19 -0.83 0.47
CA SER A 68 2.16 -1.86 0.26
C SER A 68 0.77 -1.26 0.34
N PHE A 69 -0.07 -1.57 -0.63
CA PHE A 69 -1.47 -1.15 -0.69
C PHE A 69 -2.38 -2.29 -0.23
N TYR A 70 -3.23 -1.98 0.74
CA TYR A 70 -4.23 -2.90 1.29
C TYR A 70 -5.63 -2.35 1.09
N LEU A 71 -6.55 -3.27 0.80
CA LEU A 71 -7.98 -3.07 0.95
C LEU A 71 -8.42 -3.72 2.26
N ILE A 72 -9.01 -2.94 3.17
CA ILE A 72 -9.52 -3.41 4.46
C ILE A 72 -11.03 -3.53 4.36
N ALA A 73 -11.55 -4.76 4.31
CA ALA A 73 -12.99 -5.02 4.34
C ALA A 73 -13.53 -4.96 5.77
N PHE A 74 -14.72 -4.38 5.96
CA PHE A 74 -15.39 -4.22 7.27
C PHE A 74 -16.02 -5.52 7.80
N ILE A 75 -15.26 -6.60 7.75
CA ILE A 75 -15.61 -7.92 8.30
C ILE A 75 -14.94 -8.05 9.66
N ALA A 76 -15.69 -8.37 10.71
CA ALA A 76 -15.19 -8.51 12.08
C ALA A 76 -14.37 -7.30 12.57
N LYS A 77 -13.05 -7.46 12.74
CA LYS A 77 -12.12 -6.39 13.17
C LYS A 77 -11.38 -5.71 12.00
N GLY A 78 -11.81 -5.96 10.77
CA GLY A 78 -11.11 -5.54 9.55
C GLY A 78 -10.34 -6.72 8.96
N TYR A 79 -10.76 -7.16 7.78
CA TYR A 79 -10.02 -8.17 6.99
C TYR A 79 -9.13 -7.45 5.97
N ASN A 80 -7.81 -7.59 6.13
CA ASN A 80 -6.84 -6.89 5.29
C ASN A 80 -6.47 -7.75 4.08
N TYR A 81 -6.64 -7.20 2.88
CA TYR A 81 -6.26 -7.84 1.63
C TYR A 81 -5.19 -7.00 0.92
N LYS A 82 -3.96 -7.53 0.80
CA LYS A 82 -2.87 -6.85 0.10
C LYS A 82 -3.10 -6.96 -1.40
N LEU A 83 -3.19 -5.83 -2.11
CA LEU A 83 -3.38 -5.81 -3.57
C LEU A 83 -2.06 -5.76 -4.32
N PHE A 84 -1.17 -4.86 -3.90
CA PHE A 84 0.12 -4.70 -4.55
C PHE A 84 1.15 -4.02 -3.63
N GLU A 85 2.41 -4.10 -4.05
CA GLU A 85 3.54 -3.43 -3.42
C GLU A 85 4.37 -2.70 -4.46
N VAL A 86 4.73 -1.45 -4.16
CA VAL A 86 5.60 -0.62 -4.99
C VAL A 86 6.95 -0.46 -4.28
N ILE A 87 8.03 -0.80 -4.97
CA ILE A 87 9.38 -0.84 -4.42
C ILE A 87 10.29 0.07 -5.24
N PRO A 88 10.72 1.23 -4.72
CA PRO A 88 11.76 2.03 -5.36
C PRO A 88 13.05 1.24 -5.53
N LYS A 89 13.67 1.32 -6.72
CA LYS A 89 14.94 0.64 -7.00
C LYS A 89 16.13 1.31 -6.32
N PHE A 90 16.00 2.61 -6.04
CA PHE A 90 17.08 3.42 -5.46
C PHE A 90 16.57 4.15 -4.21
N PRO A 91 17.40 4.24 -3.15
CA PRO A 91 17.00 4.83 -1.87
C PRO A 91 16.75 6.35 -1.95
N ASP A 92 17.42 7.02 -2.89
CA ASP A 92 17.45 8.46 -3.07
C ASP A 92 16.56 8.95 -4.22
N LYS A 93 15.89 8.02 -4.95
CA LYS A 93 15.05 8.35 -6.10
C LYS A 93 13.66 7.71 -5.97
N PRO A 94 12.58 8.45 -6.27
CA PRO A 94 11.23 7.90 -6.23
C PRO A 94 10.95 6.91 -7.38
N TYR A 95 11.73 6.97 -8.48
CA TYR A 95 11.64 6.11 -9.65
C TYR A 95 13.06 5.77 -10.15
N PRO A 96 13.25 4.66 -10.88
CA PRO A 96 12.26 3.63 -11.20
C PRO A 96 11.74 2.86 -10.00
N VAL A 97 10.54 2.29 -10.15
CA VAL A 97 9.90 1.41 -9.16
C VAL A 97 9.57 0.05 -9.76
N GLU A 98 9.63 -0.99 -8.94
CA GLU A 98 8.99 -2.28 -9.23
C GLU A 98 7.57 -2.30 -8.68
N LEU A 99 6.67 -2.98 -9.40
CA LEU A 99 5.31 -3.28 -8.93
C LEU A 99 5.18 -4.80 -8.75
N ILE A 100 4.79 -5.22 -7.55
CA ILE A 100 4.43 -6.60 -7.25
C ILE A 100 2.92 -6.66 -7.03
N LEU A 101 2.18 -7.41 -7.85
CA LEU A 101 0.75 -7.67 -7.62
C LEU A 101 0.57 -8.92 -6.76
N PHE A 102 -0.41 -8.89 -5.87
CA PHE A 102 -0.77 -10.01 -4.98
C PHE A 102 -2.13 -10.56 -5.40
N ASP A 103 -2.14 -11.46 -6.39
CA ASP A 103 -3.34 -12.15 -6.86
C ASP A 103 -3.52 -13.54 -6.22
N ARG A 104 -3.36 -14.63 -6.98
CA ARG A 104 -3.15 -15.99 -6.49
C ARG A 104 -1.71 -16.21 -6.02
N GLN A 105 -0.73 -15.60 -6.69
CA GLN A 105 0.69 -15.65 -6.33
C GLN A 105 1.36 -14.31 -6.63
N PRO A 106 2.29 -13.83 -5.80
CA PRO A 106 2.98 -12.58 -6.06
C PRO A 106 3.65 -12.58 -7.45
N SER A 107 3.26 -11.63 -8.32
CA SER A 107 3.85 -11.45 -9.65
C SER A 107 4.55 -10.10 -9.74
N ASN A 108 5.78 -10.09 -10.24
CA ASN A 108 6.49 -8.86 -10.57
C ASN A 108 6.02 -8.40 -11.97
N GLU A 109 5.47 -7.20 -12.05
CA GLU A 109 4.90 -6.63 -13.27
C GLU A 109 5.90 -5.83 -14.11
N GLY A 110 7.16 -5.77 -13.67
CA GLY A 110 8.23 -5.02 -14.30
C GLY A 110 8.60 -3.74 -13.56
N GLU A 111 9.45 -2.96 -14.21
CA GLU A 111 9.98 -1.69 -13.73
C GLU A 111 9.27 -0.53 -14.44
N PHE A 112 8.95 0.52 -13.69
CA PHE A 112 8.27 1.72 -14.16
C PHE A 112 9.18 2.92 -13.91
N GLU A 113 9.58 3.61 -14.98
CA GLU A 113 10.61 4.67 -14.94
C GLU A 113 10.06 6.01 -14.49
N SER A 114 8.72 6.16 -14.46
CA SER A 114 8.06 7.41 -14.14
C SER A 114 6.71 7.24 -13.44
N GLU A 115 6.24 8.31 -12.80
CA GLU A 115 4.89 8.38 -12.20
C GLU A 115 3.80 8.07 -13.22
N LYS A 116 3.96 8.57 -14.45
CA LYS A 116 2.99 8.38 -15.53
C LYS A 116 2.85 6.90 -15.88
N GLU A 117 3.97 6.19 -16.06
CA GLU A 117 3.96 4.76 -16.38
C GLU A 117 3.35 3.93 -15.25
N LEU A 118 3.67 4.26 -14.00
CA LEU A 118 3.06 3.61 -12.84
C LEU A 118 1.54 3.84 -12.83
N LYS A 119 1.08 5.08 -13.05
CA LYS A 119 -0.35 5.42 -13.11
C LYS A 119 -1.07 4.64 -14.22
N GLU A 120 -0.52 4.60 -15.43
CA GLU A 120 -1.09 3.84 -16.54
C GLU A 120 -1.26 2.34 -16.19
N LYS A 121 -0.27 1.74 -15.51
CA LYS A 121 -0.37 0.35 -15.06
C LYS A 121 -1.39 0.16 -13.94
N LEU A 122 -1.44 1.06 -12.96
CA LEU A 122 -2.41 1.00 -11.87
C LEU A 122 -3.84 1.19 -12.38
N ASP A 123 -4.06 2.12 -13.32
CA ASP A 123 -5.35 2.30 -13.99
C ASP A 123 -5.80 1.00 -14.67
N SER A 124 -4.90 0.34 -15.39
CA SER A 124 -5.16 -0.96 -16.01
C SER A 124 -5.50 -2.05 -14.97
N PHE A 125 -4.80 -2.06 -13.83
CA PHE A 125 -5.08 -2.97 -12.73
C PHE A 125 -6.46 -2.74 -12.10
N PHE A 126 -6.83 -1.49 -11.79
CA PHE A 126 -8.12 -1.17 -11.19
C PHE A 126 -9.30 -1.38 -12.15
N GLN A 127 -9.06 -1.34 -13.47
CA GLN A 127 -10.05 -1.72 -14.48
C GLN A 127 -10.08 -3.23 -14.79
N SER A 128 -9.20 -4.02 -14.18
CA SER A 128 -9.09 -5.45 -14.45
C SER A 128 -10.26 -6.25 -13.88
N SER A 129 -10.55 -7.39 -14.51
CA SER A 129 -11.51 -8.36 -13.99
C SER A 129 -11.08 -8.95 -12.64
N PHE A 130 -9.77 -9.04 -12.39
CA PHE A 130 -9.24 -9.46 -11.08
C PHE A 130 -9.69 -8.51 -9.98
N PHE A 131 -9.43 -7.21 -10.12
CA PHE A 131 -9.80 -6.23 -9.10
C PHE A 131 -11.33 -6.20 -8.89
N SER A 132 -12.10 -6.22 -9.98
CA SER A 132 -13.57 -6.30 -9.90
C SER A 132 -14.06 -7.54 -9.13
N ASN A 133 -13.42 -8.69 -9.34
CA ASN A 133 -13.74 -9.91 -8.60
C ASN A 133 -13.37 -9.80 -7.11
N VAL A 134 -12.23 -9.19 -6.78
CA VAL A 134 -11.84 -8.95 -5.38
C VAL A 134 -12.87 -8.06 -4.68
N VAL A 135 -13.23 -6.93 -5.29
CA VAL A 135 -14.23 -6.00 -4.77
C VAL A 135 -15.57 -6.69 -4.57
N ASN A 136 -16.10 -7.36 -5.60
CA ASN A 136 -17.40 -8.05 -5.49
C ASN A 136 -17.40 -9.12 -4.39
N ASN A 137 -16.36 -9.95 -4.34
CA ASN A 137 -16.28 -11.03 -3.36
C ASN A 137 -16.14 -10.51 -1.92
N LEU A 138 -15.37 -9.44 -1.72
CA LEU A 138 -15.23 -8.85 -0.38
C LEU A 138 -16.49 -8.10 0.02
N SER A 139 -17.18 -7.42 -0.91
CA SER A 139 -18.47 -6.75 -0.63
C SER A 139 -19.52 -7.77 -0.19
N SER A 140 -19.68 -8.87 -0.92
CA SER A 140 -20.61 -9.94 -0.54
C SER A 140 -20.29 -10.53 0.83
N GLN A 141 -19.01 -10.64 1.20
CA GLN A 141 -18.62 -11.11 2.54
C GLN A 141 -18.97 -10.08 3.64
N VAL A 142 -18.84 -8.78 3.36
CA VAL A 142 -19.29 -7.73 4.28
C VAL A 142 -20.81 -7.79 4.46
N ASP A 143 -21.57 -7.94 3.37
CA ASP A 143 -23.03 -8.07 3.41
C ASP A 143 -23.46 -9.28 4.26
N LEU A 144 -22.92 -10.46 3.96
CA LEU A 144 -23.18 -11.69 4.73
C LEU A 144 -22.80 -11.56 6.21
N TYR A 145 -21.68 -10.89 6.50
CA TYR A 145 -21.27 -10.62 7.87
C TYR A 145 -22.29 -9.73 8.60
N ASN A 146 -22.76 -8.67 7.95
CA ASN A 146 -23.74 -7.75 8.52
C ASN A 146 -25.11 -8.43 8.72
N GLU A 147 -25.57 -9.21 7.74
CA GLU A 147 -26.80 -10.03 7.85
C GLU A 147 -26.73 -10.97 9.06
N SER A 148 -25.63 -11.73 9.18
CA SER A 148 -25.45 -12.69 10.27
C SER A 148 -25.44 -12.07 11.67
N ARG A 149 -25.15 -10.77 11.78
CA ARG A 149 -25.19 -10.03 13.05
C ARG A 149 -26.57 -9.47 13.35
N ASN A 150 -27.32 -9.10 12.32
CA ASN A 150 -28.68 -8.60 12.47
C ASN A 150 -29.68 -9.71 12.79
N GLU A 151 -29.45 -10.94 12.30
CA GLU A 151 -30.27 -12.11 12.64
C GLU A 151 -30.03 -12.65 14.08
N LYS A 152 -28.97 -12.18 14.76
CA LYS A 152 -28.63 -12.56 16.14
C LYS A 152 -29.19 -11.61 17.21
N LEU A 153 -29.99 -10.62 16.81
CA LEU A 153 -30.69 -9.66 17.67
C LEU A 153 -32.19 -9.98 17.69
#